data_AF-A0A2E5JKN7-F1
#
_entry.id   AF-A0A2E5JKN7-F1
#
_cell.length_a   1.000
_cell.length_b   1.000
_cell.length_c   1.000
_cell.angle_alpha   90.00
_cell.angle_beta   90.00
_cell.angle_gamma   90.00
#
_symmetry.space_group_name_H-M   'P 1'
#
loop_
_entity.id
_entity.type
_entity.pdbx_description
1 polymer ?
#
loop_
_entity_poly.entity_id
_entity_poly.type
_entity_poly.pdbx_seq_one_letter_code
_entity_poly.pdbx_strand_id
1 'polypeptide(L)'
;MTHSTNLFRYLDALTPLERESVLLQNGLLGYAYECPQLRESVGLGAAKTQFLKQWQQNQGYLSFLSHYGSELSQIDASITLLKGCALLSDVYKDSPGSRFMSDIDLLVDASNLSKLLAFFESVGLRPSDKSVWFGDRHKVELHGEFNGIQLTIELHTKLFFHQEKFAVKTTKCFEFYQKLSTEYQLVHLIAHYCFQHTMLKLYWFVDIALFIEANKSTIDWKLVDSIARQWGVYQSLCYSLGAINQHWDKIAPSYLGRFQFLIDEEFLASNHQRSLKYLFLKNMFKDSWKLNLQYSLGWLRRHN
;
A
#
# COMPACT_ATOMS: atom_id res chain seq x y z
N MET A 1 -19.08 -9.97 -3.69
CA MET A 1 -19.60 -8.82 -4.47
C MET A 1 -19.22 -9.02 -5.91
N THR A 2 -20.10 -8.73 -6.86
CA THR A 2 -19.80 -8.86 -8.29
C THR A 2 -19.45 -7.49 -8.85
N HIS A 3 -18.16 -7.19 -9.03
CA HIS A 3 -17.75 -5.93 -9.65
C HIS A 3 -17.67 -6.13 -11.17
N SER A 4 -18.35 -5.28 -11.94
CA SER A 4 -18.34 -5.31 -13.41
C SER A 4 -17.35 -4.28 -13.94
N THR A 5 -16.09 -4.41 -13.52
CA THR A 5 -15.07 -3.40 -13.76
C THR A 5 -14.36 -3.61 -15.09
N ASN A 6 -13.82 -2.54 -15.68
CA ASN A 6 -13.02 -2.68 -16.91
C ASN A 6 -11.74 -3.48 -16.64
N LEU A 7 -11.17 -3.36 -15.44
CA LEU A 7 -10.03 -4.17 -15.01
C LEU A 7 -10.35 -5.66 -15.06
N PHE A 8 -11.51 -6.08 -14.53
CA PHE A 8 -11.87 -7.51 -14.53
C PHE A 8 -12.18 -8.00 -15.95
N ARG A 9 -12.83 -7.18 -16.78
CA ARG A 9 -13.03 -7.51 -18.21
C ARG A 9 -11.71 -7.67 -18.96
N TYR A 10 -10.72 -6.82 -18.67
CA TYR A 10 -9.37 -6.97 -19.23
C TYR A 10 -8.72 -8.29 -18.78
N LEU A 11 -8.78 -8.60 -17.48
CA LEU A 11 -8.24 -9.85 -16.96
C LEU A 11 -8.94 -11.07 -17.60
N ASP A 12 -10.26 -11.01 -17.77
CA ASP A 12 -11.05 -12.07 -18.42
C ASP A 12 -10.68 -12.27 -19.89
N ALA A 13 -10.19 -11.23 -20.58
CA ALA A 13 -9.74 -11.32 -21.96
C ALA A 13 -8.36 -12.00 -22.13
N LEU A 14 -7.57 -12.12 -21.06
CA LEU A 14 -6.27 -12.80 -21.09
C LEU A 14 -6.44 -14.32 -21.18
N THR A 15 -5.42 -15.03 -21.70
CA THR A 15 -5.38 -16.49 -21.59
C THR A 15 -5.29 -16.91 -20.11
N PRO A 16 -5.74 -18.12 -19.73
CA PRO A 16 -5.67 -18.57 -18.33
C PRO A 16 -4.26 -18.47 -17.72
N LEU A 17 -3.22 -18.83 -18.47
CA LEU A 17 -1.83 -18.76 -18.02
C LEU A 17 -1.35 -17.30 -17.82
N GLU A 18 -1.67 -16.41 -18.76
CA GLU A 18 -1.32 -14.98 -18.62
C GLU A 18 -2.04 -14.36 -17.44
N ARG A 19 -3.33 -14.66 -17.27
CA ARG A 19 -4.15 -14.16 -16.17
C ARG A 19 -3.62 -14.61 -14.81
N GLU A 20 -3.33 -15.90 -14.65
CA GLU A 20 -2.74 -16.43 -13.42
C GLU A 20 -1.40 -15.75 -13.11
N SER A 21 -0.55 -15.59 -14.13
CA SER A 21 0.73 -14.88 -14.01
C SER A 21 0.54 -13.43 -13.56
N VAL A 22 -0.42 -12.70 -14.16
CA VAL A 22 -0.75 -11.32 -13.76
C VAL A 22 -1.25 -11.26 -12.33
N LEU A 23 -2.18 -12.12 -11.92
CA LEU A 23 -2.71 -12.14 -10.54
C LEU A 23 -1.63 -12.50 -9.52
N LEU A 24 -0.77 -13.47 -9.83
CA LEU A 24 0.33 -13.88 -8.96
C LEU A 24 1.34 -12.74 -8.78
N GLN A 25 1.84 -12.16 -9.88
CA GLN A 25 2.84 -11.10 -9.83
C GLN A 25 2.31 -9.80 -9.19
N ASN A 26 1.00 -9.60 -9.22
CA ASN A 26 0.32 -8.47 -8.61
C ASN A 26 -0.34 -8.80 -7.27
N GLY A 27 0.00 -9.92 -6.62
CA GLY A 27 -0.45 -10.21 -5.25
C GLY A 27 -1.96 -10.44 -5.09
N LEU A 28 -2.70 -10.67 -6.18
CA LEU A 28 -4.16 -10.78 -6.18
C LEU A 28 -4.67 -12.22 -6.12
N LEU A 29 -3.79 -13.23 -6.17
CA LEU A 29 -4.23 -14.63 -6.20
C LEU A 29 -4.95 -15.06 -4.90
N GLY A 30 -4.59 -14.49 -3.74
CA GLY A 30 -5.34 -14.67 -2.49
C GLY A 30 -6.72 -14.01 -2.54
N TYR A 31 -6.79 -12.76 -3.02
CA TYR A 31 -8.05 -12.04 -3.24
C TYR A 31 -8.99 -12.76 -4.22
N ALA A 32 -8.45 -13.42 -5.25
CA ALA A 32 -9.23 -14.22 -6.19
C ALA A 32 -9.99 -15.35 -5.50
N TYR A 33 -9.55 -15.83 -4.32
CA TYR A 33 -10.33 -16.79 -3.55
C TYR A 33 -11.64 -16.21 -3.04
N GLU A 34 -11.73 -14.93 -2.70
CA GLU A 34 -12.98 -14.31 -2.23
C GLU A 34 -13.79 -13.62 -3.34
N CYS A 35 -13.16 -13.34 -4.48
CA CYS A 35 -13.81 -12.70 -5.62
C CYS A 35 -14.25 -13.76 -6.66
N PRO A 36 -15.55 -14.13 -6.76
CA PRO A 36 -15.99 -15.22 -7.63
C PRO A 36 -15.58 -15.03 -9.09
N GLN A 37 -15.64 -13.79 -9.62
CA GLN A 37 -15.19 -13.46 -10.98
C GLN A 37 -13.75 -13.91 -11.22
N LEU A 38 -12.85 -13.52 -10.32
CA LEU A 38 -11.43 -13.88 -10.45
C LEU A 38 -11.20 -15.35 -10.09
N ARG A 39 -12.01 -15.95 -9.23
CA ARG A 39 -11.87 -17.35 -8.79
C ARG A 39 -12.04 -18.35 -9.92
N GLU A 40 -13.08 -18.16 -10.72
CA GLU A 40 -13.36 -19.02 -11.89
C GLU A 40 -12.20 -18.99 -12.89
N SER A 41 -11.46 -17.87 -12.88
CA SER A 41 -10.44 -17.53 -13.85
C SER A 41 -9.06 -18.18 -13.62
N VAL A 42 -8.74 -18.59 -12.38
CA VAL A 42 -7.44 -19.18 -11.96
C VAL A 42 -7.56 -20.54 -11.28
N GLY A 43 -8.79 -21.04 -11.13
CA GLY A 43 -9.07 -22.31 -10.46
C GLY A 43 -9.08 -22.17 -8.93
N LEU A 44 -10.09 -22.80 -8.31
CA LEU A 44 -10.34 -22.75 -6.87
C LEU A 44 -9.13 -23.22 -6.03
N GLY A 45 -8.39 -24.23 -6.50
CA GLY A 45 -7.27 -24.81 -5.78
C GLY A 45 -6.10 -23.84 -5.57
N ALA A 46 -5.63 -23.19 -6.64
CA ALA A 46 -4.51 -22.25 -6.59
C ALA A 46 -4.86 -21.02 -5.74
N ALA A 47 -6.04 -20.44 -5.96
CA ALA A 47 -6.54 -19.31 -5.19
C ALA A 47 -6.65 -19.65 -3.70
N LYS A 48 -7.23 -20.81 -3.35
CA LYS A 48 -7.36 -21.27 -1.96
C LYS A 48 -6.02 -21.48 -1.28
N THR A 49 -5.07 -22.13 -1.95
CA THR A 49 -3.72 -22.35 -1.39
C THR A 49 -3.04 -21.02 -1.08
N GLN A 50 -3.10 -20.07 -2.02
CA GLN A 50 -2.50 -18.75 -1.80
C GLN A 50 -3.22 -17.96 -0.71
N PHE A 51 -4.55 -18.02 -0.65
CA PHE A 51 -5.34 -17.40 0.42
C PHE A 51 -4.93 -17.93 1.80
N LEU A 52 -4.82 -19.25 1.97
CA LEU A 52 -4.44 -19.85 3.24
C LEU A 52 -3.02 -19.46 3.67
N LYS A 53 -2.08 -19.37 2.71
CA LYS A 53 -0.73 -18.88 2.96
C LYS A 53 -0.74 -17.43 3.47
N GLN A 54 -1.47 -16.54 2.79
CA GLN A 54 -1.62 -15.14 3.19
C GLN A 54 -2.32 -15.01 4.54
N TRP A 55 -3.36 -15.83 4.77
CA TRP A 55 -4.08 -15.86 6.03
C TRP A 55 -3.13 -16.20 7.18
N GLN A 56 -2.36 -17.28 7.05
CA GLN A 56 -1.40 -17.69 8.08
C GLN A 56 -0.35 -16.60 8.35
N GLN A 57 0.20 -16.00 7.30
CA GLN A 57 1.18 -14.92 7.41
C GLN A 57 0.60 -13.70 8.12
N ASN A 58 -0.58 -13.23 7.70
CA ASN A 58 -1.25 -12.07 8.26
C ASN A 58 -1.69 -12.30 9.72
N GLN A 59 -2.11 -13.53 10.06
CA GLN A 59 -2.35 -13.90 11.45
C GLN A 59 -1.06 -13.90 12.28
N GLY A 60 0.06 -14.36 11.72
CA GLY A 60 1.37 -14.25 12.34
C GLY A 60 1.75 -12.80 12.64
N TYR A 61 1.50 -11.88 11.71
CA TYR A 61 1.77 -10.44 11.88
C TYR A 61 0.90 -9.83 12.98
N LEU A 62 -0.41 -10.12 12.99
CA LEU A 62 -1.33 -9.65 14.03
C LEU A 62 -0.98 -10.25 15.40
N SER A 63 -0.60 -11.52 15.44
CA SER A 63 -0.15 -12.20 16.67
C SER A 63 1.11 -11.56 17.23
N PHE A 64 2.10 -11.26 16.39
CA PHE A 64 3.30 -10.52 16.80
C PHE A 64 2.95 -9.16 17.39
N LEU A 65 2.12 -8.37 16.68
CA LEU A 65 1.69 -7.05 17.12
C LEU A 65 0.92 -7.12 18.45
N SER A 66 0.05 -8.11 18.62
CA SER A 66 -0.69 -8.30 19.87
C SER A 66 0.21 -8.76 21.01
N HIS A 67 1.17 -9.65 20.74
CA HIS A 67 2.04 -10.24 21.76
C HIS A 67 2.95 -9.19 22.40
N TYR A 68 3.51 -8.27 21.60
CA TYR A 68 4.42 -7.21 22.06
C TYR A 68 3.76 -5.83 22.19
N GLY A 69 2.43 -5.74 22.02
CA GLY A 69 1.74 -4.46 21.89
C GLY A 69 1.83 -3.59 23.15
N SER A 70 1.80 -4.20 24.33
CA SER A 70 1.94 -3.47 25.60
C SER A 70 3.31 -2.81 25.71
N GLU A 71 4.39 -3.57 25.51
CA GLU A 71 5.78 -3.11 25.57
C GLU A 71 6.06 -2.04 24.51
N LEU A 72 5.59 -2.26 23.28
CA LEU A 72 5.71 -1.28 22.20
C LEU A 72 4.98 0.02 22.53
N SER A 73 3.77 -0.05 23.09
CA SER A 73 3.01 1.14 23.48
C SER A 73 3.61 1.92 24.66
N GLN A 74 4.37 1.25 25.54
CA GLN A 74 5.13 1.91 26.61
C GLN A 74 6.34 2.67 26.07
N ILE A 75 6.94 2.19 24.98
CA ILE A 75 8.04 2.88 24.31
C ILE A 75 7.49 4.05 23.48
N ASP A 76 6.43 3.81 22.70
CA ASP A 76 5.80 4.80 21.86
C ASP A 76 4.27 4.56 21.78
N ALA A 77 3.51 5.36 22.52
CA ALA A 77 2.04 5.29 22.51
C ALA A 77 1.40 5.83 21.22
N SER A 78 2.20 6.42 20.32
CA SER A 78 1.74 7.00 19.06
C SER A 78 1.91 6.07 17.85
N ILE A 79 2.41 4.85 18.05
CA ILE A 79 2.61 3.87 16.97
C ILE A 79 1.34 3.74 16.14
N THR A 80 1.49 4.10 14.86
CA THR A 80 0.41 4.10 13.89
C THR A 80 0.69 3.04 12.84
N LEU A 81 -0.16 2.03 12.76
CA LEU A 81 -0.12 1.04 11.70
C LEU A 81 -0.43 1.73 10.38
N LEU A 82 0.36 1.40 9.37
CA LEU A 82 0.16 1.87 8.01
C LEU A 82 -0.24 0.70 7.11
N LYS A 83 -0.73 1.07 5.92
CA LYS A 83 -0.97 0.16 4.78
C LYS A 83 -1.69 -1.11 5.24
N GLY A 84 -1.01 -2.25 5.20
CA GLY A 84 -1.63 -3.54 5.36
C GLY A 84 -2.22 -3.85 6.70
N CYS A 85 -1.41 -3.75 7.75
CA CYS A 85 -1.92 -4.04 9.08
C CYS A 85 -3.05 -3.08 9.47
N ALA A 86 -3.00 -1.82 8.99
CA ALA A 86 -4.12 -0.90 9.15
C ALA A 86 -5.39 -1.39 8.44
N LEU A 87 -5.27 -1.85 7.19
CA LEU A 87 -6.38 -2.37 6.39
C LEU A 87 -6.95 -3.71 6.89
N LEU A 88 -6.17 -4.50 7.62
CA LEU A 88 -6.66 -5.71 8.30
C LEU A 88 -7.63 -5.38 9.44
N SER A 89 -7.64 -4.15 9.97
CA SER A 89 -8.59 -3.74 11.02
C SER A 89 -9.98 -3.38 10.50
N ASP A 90 -10.11 -3.09 9.20
CA ASP A 90 -11.35 -2.64 8.57
C ASP A 90 -11.66 -3.40 7.27
N VAL A 91 -11.01 -3.07 6.16
CA VAL A 91 -11.33 -3.55 4.81
C VAL A 91 -11.23 -5.08 4.71
N TYR A 92 -10.25 -5.68 5.38
CA TYR A 92 -9.97 -7.12 5.31
C TYR A 92 -10.21 -7.84 6.63
N LYS A 93 -10.94 -7.23 7.58
CA LYS A 93 -11.15 -7.78 8.92
C LYS A 93 -11.68 -9.21 8.92
N ASP A 94 -12.66 -9.48 8.07
CA ASP A 94 -13.32 -10.78 8.00
C ASP A 94 -12.66 -11.74 6.99
N SER A 95 -11.66 -11.27 6.23
CA SER A 95 -10.95 -12.06 5.24
C SER A 95 -9.48 -11.66 5.09
N PRO A 96 -8.67 -11.85 6.15
CA PRO A 96 -7.27 -11.43 6.13
C PRO A 96 -6.44 -12.16 5.07
N GLY A 97 -6.83 -13.37 4.66
CA GLY A 97 -6.15 -14.12 3.59
C GLY A 97 -6.33 -13.55 2.18
N SER A 98 -7.22 -12.56 2.01
CA SER A 98 -7.42 -11.90 0.73
C SER A 98 -6.36 -10.85 0.41
N ARG A 99 -5.60 -10.40 1.41
CA ARG A 99 -4.65 -9.31 1.25
C ARG A 99 -3.22 -9.83 1.29
N PHE A 100 -2.50 -9.66 0.19
CA PHE A 100 -1.06 -9.90 0.16
C PHE A 100 -0.31 -8.89 1.03
N MET A 101 0.63 -9.38 1.84
CA MET A 101 1.52 -8.59 2.69
C MET A 101 2.94 -9.14 2.67
N SER A 102 3.93 -8.25 2.57
CA SER A 102 5.35 -8.57 2.72
C SER A 102 5.92 -8.14 4.06
N ASP A 103 5.26 -7.20 4.73
CA ASP A 103 5.81 -6.42 5.83
C ASP A 103 4.72 -5.87 6.77
N ILE A 104 5.17 -5.39 7.92
CA ILE A 104 4.42 -4.61 8.90
C ILE A 104 4.98 -3.19 8.88
N ASP A 105 4.18 -2.23 8.44
CA ASP A 105 4.58 -0.82 8.43
C ASP A 105 4.09 -0.07 9.67
N LEU A 106 5.03 0.52 10.39
CA LEU A 106 4.76 1.32 11.59
C LEU A 106 5.24 2.75 11.39
N LEU A 107 4.37 3.74 11.54
CA LEU A 107 4.78 5.14 11.75
C LEU A 107 5.01 5.36 13.24
N VAL A 108 6.20 5.88 13.58
CA VAL A 108 6.68 6.03 14.95
C VAL A 108 7.25 7.43 15.17
N ASP A 109 7.30 7.87 16.43
CA ASP A 109 7.98 9.11 16.79
C ASP A 109 9.50 8.94 16.60
N ALA A 110 10.11 9.85 15.85
CA ALA A 110 11.55 9.82 15.59
C ALA A 110 12.39 9.85 16.88
N SER A 111 11.89 10.47 17.96
CA SER A 111 12.56 10.50 19.27
C SER A 111 12.57 9.16 19.99
N ASN A 112 11.67 8.22 19.61
CA ASN A 112 11.59 6.87 20.17
C ASN A 112 12.21 5.80 19.28
N LEU A 113 12.63 6.15 18.06
CA LEU A 113 13.17 5.19 17.08
C LEU A 113 14.31 4.34 17.66
N SER A 114 15.28 4.94 18.36
CA SER A 114 16.42 4.18 18.91
C SER A 114 16.00 3.17 19.98
N LYS A 115 14.97 3.49 20.78
CA LYS A 115 14.43 2.58 21.80
C LYS A 115 13.66 1.43 21.15
N LEU A 116 12.88 1.74 20.12
CA LEU A 116 12.16 0.73 19.34
C LEU A 116 13.13 -0.23 18.64
N LEU A 117 14.20 0.28 18.03
CA LEU A 117 15.25 -0.56 17.44
C LEU A 117 15.88 -1.49 18.47
N ALA A 118 16.28 -0.96 19.63
CA ALA A 118 16.82 -1.78 20.72
C ALA A 118 15.83 -2.86 21.20
N PHE A 119 14.54 -2.52 21.27
CA PHE A 119 13.49 -3.49 21.60
C PHE A 119 13.38 -4.59 20.53
N PHE A 120 13.26 -4.23 19.25
CA PHE A 120 13.15 -5.21 18.17
C PHE A 120 14.38 -6.12 18.09
N GLU A 121 15.58 -5.58 18.30
CA GLU A 121 16.82 -6.36 18.43
C GLU A 121 16.76 -7.33 19.60
N SER A 122 16.24 -6.90 20.76
CA SER A 122 16.12 -7.76 21.94
C SER A 122 15.14 -8.93 21.75
N VAL A 123 14.15 -8.79 20.87
CA VAL A 123 13.20 -9.87 20.51
C VAL A 123 13.62 -10.63 19.25
N GLY A 124 14.86 -10.45 18.79
CA GLY A 124 15.48 -11.26 17.74
C GLY A 124 15.33 -10.75 16.31
N LEU A 125 14.78 -9.54 16.10
CA LEU A 125 14.75 -8.90 14.79
C LEU A 125 16.05 -8.14 14.53
N ARG A 126 16.54 -8.12 13.29
CA ARG A 126 17.79 -7.46 12.93
C ARG A 126 17.56 -6.42 11.84
N PRO A 127 18.17 -5.22 11.94
CA PRO A 127 18.17 -4.26 10.85
C PRO A 127 18.71 -4.86 9.54
N SER A 128 18.16 -4.46 8.41
CA SER A 128 18.61 -4.87 7.09
C SER A 128 19.93 -4.15 6.72
N ASP A 129 20.96 -4.89 6.32
CA ASP A 129 22.25 -4.34 5.88
C ASP A 129 22.21 -3.72 4.47
N LYS A 130 21.04 -3.66 3.82
CA LYS A 130 20.90 -3.14 2.46
C LYS A 130 21.25 -1.64 2.42
N SER A 131 21.99 -1.24 1.39
CA SER A 131 22.33 0.16 1.16
C SER A 131 21.08 1.05 1.09
N VAL A 132 20.95 1.97 2.05
CA VAL A 132 19.79 2.87 2.16
C VAL A 132 19.89 3.96 1.11
N TRP A 133 18.97 3.96 0.13
CA TRP A 133 18.80 5.08 -0.79
C TRP A 133 18.44 6.35 0.01
N PHE A 134 18.85 7.55 -0.44
CA PHE A 134 18.60 8.79 0.34
C PHE A 134 17.13 8.96 0.74
N GLY A 135 16.20 8.63 -0.16
CA GLY A 135 14.79 8.74 0.13
C GLY A 135 14.24 7.65 1.06
N ASP A 136 15.01 6.62 1.41
CA ASP A 136 14.65 5.61 2.42
C ASP A 136 15.23 5.94 3.81
N ARG A 137 15.99 7.04 3.98
CA ARG A 137 16.58 7.42 5.28
C ARG A 137 15.56 7.70 6.39
N HIS A 138 14.28 7.85 6.03
CA HIS A 138 13.21 8.05 6.99
C HIS A 138 12.58 6.73 7.46
N LYS A 139 13.08 5.58 6.97
CA LYS A 139 12.63 4.26 7.39
C LYS A 139 13.78 3.30 7.73
N VAL A 140 13.51 2.34 8.59
CA VAL A 140 14.40 1.21 8.92
C VAL A 140 13.65 -0.10 8.71
N GLU A 141 14.21 -0.99 7.91
CA GLU A 141 13.69 -2.34 7.66
C GLU A 141 14.37 -3.31 8.63
N LEU A 142 13.58 -4.11 9.35
CA LEU A 142 14.05 -5.16 10.25
C LEU A 142 13.49 -6.51 9.81
N HIS A 143 14.30 -7.55 9.95
CA HIS A 143 13.90 -8.93 9.61
C HIS A 143 14.09 -9.86 10.81
N GLY A 144 13.22 -10.86 10.91
CA GLY A 144 13.35 -11.91 11.91
C GLY A 144 12.30 -12.98 11.72
N GLU A 145 12.11 -13.80 12.73
CA GLU A 145 11.09 -14.84 12.75
C GLU A 145 10.32 -14.79 14.06
N PHE A 146 9.01 -14.99 13.97
CA PHE A 146 8.14 -15.14 15.14
C PHE A 146 7.22 -16.34 14.92
N ASN A 147 7.29 -17.33 15.81
CA ASN A 147 6.50 -18.56 15.72
C ASN A 147 6.55 -19.25 14.35
N GLY A 148 7.74 -19.34 13.73
CA GLY A 148 7.92 -19.94 12.40
C GLY A 148 7.48 -19.04 11.23
N ILE A 149 7.00 -17.82 11.49
CA ILE A 149 6.60 -16.86 10.45
C ILE A 149 7.72 -15.84 10.26
N GLN A 150 8.19 -15.72 9.02
CA GLN A 150 9.14 -14.69 8.63
C GLN A 150 8.50 -13.30 8.73
N LEU A 151 9.16 -12.42 9.47
CA LEU A 151 8.73 -11.05 9.70
C LEU A 151 9.62 -10.07 8.95
N THR A 152 8.98 -9.07 8.35
CA THR A 152 9.64 -7.82 7.97
C THR A 152 8.88 -6.68 8.63
N ILE A 153 9.57 -5.85 9.40
CA ILE A 153 8.99 -4.66 10.03
C ILE A 153 9.67 -3.44 9.43
N GLU A 154 8.89 -2.50 8.89
CA GLU A 154 9.39 -1.19 8.48
C GLU A 154 8.98 -0.14 9.52
N LEU A 155 9.98 0.46 10.17
CA LEU A 155 9.78 1.61 11.06
C LEU A 155 9.95 2.90 10.27
N HIS A 156 8.88 3.67 10.13
CA HIS A 156 8.83 4.95 9.44
C HIS A 156 8.80 6.09 10.45
N THR A 157 9.62 7.10 10.27
CA THR A 157 9.56 8.36 11.04
C THR A 157 8.81 9.47 10.30
N LYS A 158 8.48 9.24 9.03
CA LYS A 158 7.76 10.14 8.12
C LYS A 158 6.93 9.29 7.16
N LEU A 159 5.85 9.85 6.60
CA LEU A 159 5.07 9.16 5.57
C LEU A 159 5.77 9.16 4.21
N PHE A 160 6.39 10.28 3.85
CA PHE A 160 7.09 10.44 2.57
C PHE A 160 8.39 11.22 2.73
N PHE A 161 9.37 10.93 1.88
CA PHE A 161 10.71 11.52 1.93
C PHE A 161 10.74 13.04 1.66
N HIS A 162 9.76 13.58 0.92
CA HIS A 162 9.81 14.95 0.41
C HIS A 162 9.32 15.99 1.40
N GLN A 163 8.78 15.57 2.54
CA GLN A 163 8.21 16.45 3.54
C GLN A 163 8.62 16.01 4.94
N GLU A 164 9.08 16.97 5.72
CA GLU A 164 9.63 16.73 7.07
C GLU A 164 8.54 16.51 8.12
N LYS A 165 7.40 17.19 7.97
CA LYS A 165 6.32 17.19 8.94
C LYS A 165 4.98 16.99 8.25
N PHE A 166 4.24 16.00 8.73
CA PHE A 166 2.87 15.76 8.33
C PHE A 166 1.97 16.08 9.51
N ALA A 167 0.99 16.96 9.32
CA ALA A 167 -0.17 16.94 10.19
C ALA A 167 -0.92 15.65 9.86
N VAL A 168 -1.05 14.76 10.84
CA VAL A 168 -1.79 13.50 10.70
C VAL A 168 -2.87 13.45 11.77
N LYS A 169 -4.04 12.95 11.39
CA LYS A 169 -5.06 12.55 12.35
C LYS A 169 -5.09 11.03 12.39
N THR A 170 -5.16 10.49 13.60
CA THR A 170 -5.18 9.05 13.84
C THR A 170 -6.43 8.64 14.60
N THR A 171 -6.74 7.35 14.55
CA THR A 171 -7.83 6.71 15.28
C THR A 171 -7.40 5.33 15.74
N LYS A 172 -8.00 4.80 16.81
CA LYS A 172 -7.67 3.48 17.35
C LYS A 172 -8.10 2.39 16.37
N CYS A 173 -7.24 1.40 16.12
CA CYS A 173 -7.57 0.26 15.25
C CYS A 173 -7.39 -1.12 15.92
N PHE A 174 -6.49 -1.20 16.89
CA PHE A 174 -6.31 -2.36 17.77
C PHE A 174 -6.07 -1.88 19.20
N GLU A 175 -5.91 -2.80 20.15
CA GLU A 175 -5.79 -2.45 21.57
C GLU A 175 -4.69 -1.41 21.86
N PHE A 176 -3.52 -1.61 21.27
CA PHE A 176 -2.30 -0.82 21.52
C PHE A 176 -1.93 0.14 20.38
N TYR A 177 -2.66 0.11 19.27
CA TYR A 177 -2.22 0.76 18.03
C TYR A 177 -3.27 1.69 17.45
N GLN A 178 -2.74 2.73 16.81
CA GLN A 178 -3.51 3.66 15.99
C GLN A 178 -3.41 3.28 14.50
N LYS A 179 -4.29 3.86 13.69
CA LYS A 179 -4.14 3.99 12.24
C LYS A 179 -4.44 5.44 11.85
N LEU A 180 -4.07 5.83 10.63
CA LEU A 180 -4.51 7.11 10.06
C LEU A 180 -6.04 7.15 10.01
N SER A 181 -6.67 8.31 10.29
CA SER A 181 -8.11 8.45 10.12
C SER A 181 -8.49 8.34 8.64
N THR A 182 -9.77 8.10 8.34
CA THR A 182 -10.25 7.69 7.01
C THR A 182 -9.66 8.50 5.83
N GLU A 183 -9.75 9.83 5.86
CA GLU A 183 -9.26 10.69 4.78
C GLU A 183 -7.73 10.69 4.68
N TYR A 184 -7.05 10.68 5.81
CA TYR A 184 -5.59 10.62 5.89
C TYR A 184 -5.04 9.28 5.39
N GLN A 185 -5.73 8.18 5.73
CA GLN A 185 -5.40 6.85 5.25
C GLN A 185 -5.60 6.75 3.74
N LEU A 186 -6.70 7.29 3.20
CA LEU A 186 -6.95 7.30 1.76
C LEU A 186 -5.85 8.07 1.01
N VAL A 187 -5.51 9.29 1.44
CA VAL A 187 -4.44 10.06 0.81
C VAL A 187 -3.10 9.36 0.93
N HIS A 188 -2.81 8.72 2.07
CA HIS A 188 -1.60 7.93 2.25
C HIS A 188 -1.52 6.75 1.29
N LEU A 189 -2.59 5.95 1.14
CA LEU A 189 -2.64 4.82 0.21
C LEU A 189 -2.43 5.28 -1.24
N ILE A 190 -3.09 6.37 -1.63
CA ILE A 190 -2.96 6.98 -2.96
C ILE A 190 -1.55 7.47 -3.25
N ALA A 191 -0.94 8.19 -2.30
CA ALA A 191 0.42 8.67 -2.46
C ALA A 191 1.43 7.52 -2.44
N HIS A 192 1.23 6.51 -1.61
CA HIS A 192 2.06 5.31 -1.65
C HIS A 192 2.00 4.64 -3.03
N TYR A 193 0.79 4.37 -3.52
CA TYR A 193 0.56 3.73 -4.81
C TYR A 193 1.10 4.56 -5.99
N CYS A 194 0.66 5.81 -6.13
CA CYS A 194 0.91 6.62 -7.30
C CYS A 194 2.20 7.45 -7.18
N PHE A 195 2.41 8.15 -6.06
CA PHE A 195 3.58 9.03 -5.89
C PHE A 195 4.88 8.23 -5.69
N GLN A 196 4.89 7.26 -4.76
CA GLN A 196 6.11 6.48 -4.46
C GLN A 196 6.34 5.37 -5.49
N HIS A 197 5.29 4.63 -5.85
CA HIS A 197 5.42 3.43 -6.66
C HIS A 197 4.96 3.57 -8.12
N THR A 198 4.51 4.75 -8.55
CA THR A 198 4.10 4.97 -9.95
C THR A 198 3.06 3.94 -10.41
N MET A 199 2.05 3.71 -9.57
CA MET A 199 0.92 2.83 -9.85
C MET A 199 1.26 1.34 -10.09
N LEU A 200 2.43 0.89 -9.64
CA LEU A 200 2.79 -0.53 -9.69
C LEU A 200 1.89 -1.37 -8.78
N LYS A 201 1.79 -2.67 -9.09
CA LYS A 201 1.10 -3.68 -8.29
C LYS A 201 -0.41 -3.42 -8.14
N LEU A 202 -1.20 -4.25 -8.81
CA LEU A 202 -2.67 -4.13 -8.77
C LEU A 202 -3.26 -4.28 -7.36
N TYR A 203 -2.66 -5.01 -6.43
CA TYR A 203 -3.23 -5.13 -5.08
C TYR A 203 -3.31 -3.79 -4.34
N TRP A 204 -2.41 -2.83 -4.59
CA TRP A 204 -2.55 -1.48 -4.03
C TRP A 204 -3.69 -0.69 -4.68
N PHE A 205 -3.92 -0.88 -5.97
CA PHE A 205 -5.09 -0.31 -6.65
C PHE A 205 -6.39 -0.87 -6.06
N VAL A 206 -6.44 -2.19 -5.83
CA VAL A 206 -7.58 -2.87 -5.21
C VAL A 206 -7.76 -2.43 -3.75
N ASP A 207 -6.68 -2.28 -2.97
CA ASP A 207 -6.74 -1.74 -1.60
C ASP A 207 -7.45 -0.37 -1.59
N ILE A 208 -7.10 0.53 -2.51
CA ILE A 208 -7.72 1.87 -2.61
C ILE A 208 -9.20 1.77 -2.99
N ALA A 209 -9.53 0.94 -3.99
CA ALA A 209 -10.91 0.76 -4.44
C ALA A 209 -11.81 0.25 -3.30
N LEU A 210 -11.39 -0.83 -2.64
CA LEU A 210 -12.14 -1.43 -1.53
C LEU A 210 -12.21 -0.51 -0.32
N PHE A 211 -11.16 0.26 -0.04
CA PHE A 211 -11.18 1.26 1.03
C PHE A 211 -12.22 2.35 0.77
N ILE A 212 -12.31 2.86 -0.47
CA ILE A 212 -13.33 3.84 -0.86
C ILE A 212 -14.73 3.24 -0.75
N GLU A 213 -14.94 2.01 -1.21
CA GLU A 213 -16.24 1.33 -1.12
C GLU A 213 -16.68 1.16 0.34
N ALA A 214 -15.78 0.68 1.20
CA ALA A 214 -16.05 0.46 2.62
C ALA A 214 -16.39 1.76 3.39
N ASN A 215 -15.92 2.92 2.90
CA ASN A 215 -16.09 4.22 3.54
C ASN A 215 -16.89 5.22 2.69
N LYS A 216 -17.61 4.76 1.66
CA LYS A 216 -18.22 5.64 0.64
C LYS A 216 -19.16 6.71 1.23
N SER A 217 -19.85 6.39 2.31
CA SER A 217 -20.80 7.29 2.97
C SER A 217 -20.15 8.22 4.00
N THR A 218 -18.90 8.00 4.37
CA THR A 218 -18.22 8.71 5.47
C THR A 218 -17.04 9.56 5.02
N ILE A 219 -16.48 9.33 3.83
CA ILE A 219 -15.35 10.12 3.31
C ILE A 219 -15.74 11.59 3.10
N ASP A 220 -15.04 12.50 3.78
CA ASP A 220 -15.06 13.92 3.44
C ASP A 220 -14.07 14.20 2.28
N TRP A 221 -14.61 14.27 1.06
CA TRP A 221 -13.81 14.53 -0.13
C TRP A 221 -13.15 15.92 -0.17
N LYS A 222 -13.70 16.93 0.54
CA LYS A 222 -13.06 18.25 0.64
C LYS A 222 -11.83 18.16 1.53
N LEU A 223 -11.93 17.41 2.62
CA LEU A 223 -10.80 17.14 3.49
C LEU A 223 -9.72 16.33 2.76
N VAL A 224 -10.10 15.29 2.00
CA VAL A 224 -9.16 14.52 1.14
C VAL A 224 -8.38 15.43 0.17
N ASP A 225 -9.07 16.34 -0.55
CA ASP A 225 -8.42 17.32 -1.43
C ASP A 225 -7.44 18.21 -0.65
N SER A 226 -7.85 18.72 0.51
CA SER A 226 -7.01 19.59 1.34
C SER A 226 -5.75 18.89 1.84
N ILE A 227 -5.86 17.63 2.30
CA ILE A 227 -4.73 16.83 2.78
C ILE A 227 -3.78 16.55 1.62
N ALA A 228 -4.28 16.14 0.46
CA ALA A 228 -3.45 15.84 -0.70
C ALA A 228 -2.65 17.07 -1.18
N ARG A 229 -3.25 18.27 -1.16
CA ARG A 229 -2.54 19.53 -1.45
C ARG A 229 -1.51 19.86 -0.38
N GLN A 230 -1.88 19.76 0.90
CA GLN A 230 -0.98 20.03 2.01
C GLN A 230 0.24 19.10 2.00
N TRP A 231 0.05 17.85 1.57
CA TRP A 231 1.10 16.84 1.49
C TRP A 231 1.88 16.89 0.16
N GLY A 232 1.50 17.77 -0.78
CA GLY A 232 2.16 17.88 -2.08
C GLY A 232 2.03 16.63 -2.96
N VAL A 233 0.88 15.95 -2.86
CA VAL A 233 0.55 14.70 -3.60
C VAL A 233 -0.78 14.83 -4.34
N TYR A 234 -1.20 16.06 -4.67
CA TYR A 234 -2.49 16.32 -5.31
C TYR A 234 -2.61 15.71 -6.70
N GLN A 235 -1.54 15.72 -7.50
CA GLN A 235 -1.53 15.06 -8.80
C GLN A 235 -1.75 13.55 -8.65
N SER A 236 -1.10 12.94 -7.66
CA SER A 236 -1.29 11.51 -7.35
C SER A 236 -2.74 11.19 -6.97
N LEU A 237 -3.41 12.10 -6.25
CA LEU A 237 -4.86 12.02 -6.00
C LEU A 237 -5.65 12.04 -7.31
N CYS A 238 -5.38 13.01 -8.18
CA CYS A 238 -6.12 13.15 -9.44
C CYS A 238 -5.99 11.92 -10.34
N TYR A 239 -4.77 11.41 -10.51
CA TYR A 239 -4.53 10.23 -11.35
C TYR A 239 -5.14 8.96 -10.76
N SER A 240 -5.00 8.75 -9.45
CA SER A 240 -5.49 7.53 -8.80
C SER A 240 -7.02 7.47 -8.80
N LEU A 241 -7.70 8.57 -8.42
CA LEU A 241 -9.16 8.61 -8.44
C LEU A 241 -9.73 8.62 -9.88
N GLY A 242 -9.01 9.22 -10.82
CA GLY A 242 -9.30 9.10 -12.25
C GLY A 242 -9.25 7.63 -12.71
N ALA A 243 -8.20 6.90 -12.32
CA ALA A 243 -8.03 5.49 -12.65
C ALA A 243 -9.11 4.61 -11.99
N ILE A 244 -9.48 4.89 -10.74
CA ILE A 244 -10.61 4.21 -10.07
C ILE A 244 -11.90 4.38 -10.88
N ASN A 245 -12.24 5.61 -11.26
CA ASN A 245 -13.46 5.89 -12.04
C ASN A 245 -13.42 5.33 -13.47
N GLN A 246 -12.22 5.09 -14.03
CA GLN A 246 -12.03 4.50 -15.36
C GLN A 246 -12.05 2.97 -15.35
N HIS A 247 -11.43 2.33 -14.36
CA HIS A 247 -11.11 0.91 -14.41
C HIS A 247 -11.77 0.06 -13.33
N TRP A 248 -12.33 0.68 -12.30
CA TRP A 248 -13.13 0.01 -11.26
C TRP A 248 -14.62 0.30 -11.49
N ASP A 249 -15.25 1.02 -10.57
CA ASP A 249 -16.59 1.59 -10.65
C ASP A 249 -16.51 3.10 -10.38
N LYS A 250 -17.54 3.86 -10.74
CA LYS A 250 -17.62 5.31 -10.45
C LYS A 250 -17.93 5.57 -8.98
N ILE A 251 -16.98 5.24 -8.10
CA ILE A 251 -17.10 5.31 -6.64
C ILE A 251 -16.42 6.53 -6.02
N ALA A 252 -15.65 7.29 -6.82
CA ALA A 252 -14.92 8.47 -6.38
C ALA A 252 -15.37 9.74 -7.15
N PRO A 253 -15.10 10.95 -6.64
CA PRO A 253 -15.31 12.19 -7.39
C PRO A 253 -14.53 12.18 -8.70
N SER A 254 -15.05 12.87 -9.71
CA SER A 254 -14.51 12.90 -11.08
C SER A 254 -13.24 13.73 -11.22
N TYR A 255 -12.20 13.38 -10.48
CA TYR A 255 -10.86 13.89 -10.72
C TYR A 255 -10.27 13.25 -11.98
N LEU A 256 -9.48 14.04 -12.73
CA LEU A 256 -8.81 13.59 -13.94
C LEU A 256 -7.40 14.19 -13.97
N GLY A 257 -6.40 13.32 -14.02
CA GLY A 257 -5.03 13.72 -14.32
C GLY A 257 -4.88 14.16 -15.78
N ARG A 258 -3.81 14.88 -16.10
CA ARG A 258 -3.48 15.19 -17.50
C ARG A 258 -3.04 13.91 -18.21
N PHE A 259 -3.47 13.68 -19.44
CA PHE A 259 -3.15 12.42 -20.14
C PHE A 259 -3.64 11.18 -19.39
N GLN A 260 -4.76 11.28 -18.66
CA GLN A 260 -5.37 10.17 -17.92
C GLN A 260 -5.60 8.94 -18.81
N PHE A 261 -5.85 9.11 -20.11
CA PHE A 261 -6.00 8.03 -21.09
C PHE A 261 -4.77 7.12 -21.24
N LEU A 262 -3.60 7.54 -20.74
CA LEU A 262 -2.39 6.71 -20.70
C LEU A 262 -2.42 5.72 -19.53
N ILE A 263 -3.34 5.84 -18.59
CA ILE A 263 -3.55 4.82 -17.57
C ILE A 263 -4.63 3.91 -18.15
N ASP A 264 -4.20 2.76 -18.65
CA ASP A 264 -5.04 1.68 -19.16
C ASP A 264 -4.81 0.41 -18.34
N GLU A 265 -5.61 -0.62 -18.56
CA GLU A 265 -5.55 -1.87 -17.80
C GLU A 265 -4.21 -2.57 -17.99
N GLU A 266 -3.59 -2.48 -19.18
CA GLU A 266 -2.25 -3.00 -19.44
C GLU A 266 -1.21 -2.30 -18.56
N PHE A 267 -1.25 -0.97 -18.47
CA PHE A 267 -0.36 -0.21 -17.60
C PHE A 267 -0.54 -0.57 -16.13
N LEU A 268 -1.79 -0.66 -15.65
CA LEU A 268 -2.09 -1.02 -14.27
C LEU A 268 -1.63 -2.46 -13.94
N ALA A 269 -1.79 -3.40 -14.87
CA ALA A 269 -1.40 -4.80 -14.69
C ALA A 269 0.12 -5.04 -14.84
N SER A 270 0.84 -4.09 -15.42
CA SER A 270 2.26 -4.22 -15.75
C SER A 270 3.17 -4.04 -14.53
N ASN A 271 4.21 -4.87 -14.47
CA ASN A 271 5.33 -4.71 -13.53
C ASN A 271 6.55 -4.01 -14.17
N HIS A 272 6.43 -3.51 -15.40
CA HIS A 272 7.55 -2.99 -16.19
C HIS A 272 7.85 -1.53 -15.88
N GLN A 273 8.90 -1.28 -15.10
CA GLN A 273 9.32 0.06 -14.65
C GLN A 273 10.17 0.85 -15.66
N ARG A 274 10.30 0.37 -16.90
CA ARG A 274 11.27 0.90 -17.88
C ARG A 274 10.66 1.39 -19.19
N SER A 275 9.34 1.27 -19.38
CA SER A 275 8.72 1.80 -20.59
C SER A 275 8.77 3.32 -20.62
N LEU A 276 8.82 3.91 -21.82
CA LEU A 276 8.73 5.37 -21.98
C LEU A 276 7.44 5.92 -21.35
N LYS A 277 6.34 5.18 -21.50
CA LYS A 277 5.04 5.46 -20.87
C LYS A 277 5.16 5.53 -19.33
N TYR A 278 5.82 4.55 -18.70
CA TYR A 278 6.04 4.54 -17.26
C TYR A 278 6.88 5.73 -16.80
N LEU A 279 8.01 6.00 -17.48
CA LEU A 279 8.86 7.13 -17.13
C LEU A 279 8.13 8.46 -17.29
N PHE A 280 7.34 8.63 -18.35
CA PHE A 280 6.51 9.82 -18.55
C PHE A 280 5.49 10.00 -17.42
N LEU A 281 4.71 8.96 -17.09
CA LEU A 281 3.70 9.03 -16.03
C LEU A 281 4.31 9.25 -14.65
N LYS A 282 5.46 8.62 -14.35
CA LYS A 282 6.23 8.86 -13.12
C LYS A 282 6.53 10.33 -12.88
N ASN A 283 6.72 11.08 -13.96
CA ASN A 283 6.97 12.50 -13.86
C ASN A 283 5.69 13.30 -13.59
N MET A 284 4.57 12.87 -14.15
CA MET A 284 3.27 13.55 -14.05
C MET A 284 2.59 13.38 -12.69
N PHE A 285 2.89 12.31 -11.96
CA PHE A 285 2.27 11.99 -10.68
C PHE A 285 2.71 12.89 -9.51
N LYS A 286 3.74 13.72 -9.70
CA LYS A 286 4.29 14.59 -8.67
C LYS A 286 3.84 16.04 -8.87
N ASP A 287 3.56 16.74 -7.78
CA ASP A 287 3.10 18.14 -7.83
C ASP A 287 4.21 19.11 -8.27
N SER A 288 5.49 18.70 -8.14
CA SER A 288 6.64 19.55 -8.42
C SER A 288 7.61 18.88 -9.39
N TRP A 289 7.86 19.56 -10.51
CA TRP A 289 8.91 19.19 -11.47
C TRP A 289 10.28 19.11 -10.80
N LYS A 290 10.59 20.05 -9.89
CA LYS A 290 11.88 20.08 -9.19
C LYS A 290 12.07 18.83 -8.33
N LEU A 291 11.05 18.48 -7.54
CA LEU A 291 11.05 17.28 -6.70
C LEU A 291 11.25 16.02 -7.55
N ASN A 292 10.57 16.00 -8.69
CA ASN A 292 10.61 14.92 -9.62
C ASN A 292 11.96 14.74 -10.32
N LEU A 293 12.60 15.84 -10.72
CA LEU A 293 13.95 15.82 -11.26
C LEU A 293 14.95 15.32 -10.21
N GLN A 294 14.86 15.82 -8.97
CA GLN A 294 15.70 15.36 -7.85
C GLN A 294 15.52 13.85 -7.60
N TYR A 295 14.28 13.38 -7.54
CA TYR A 295 13.96 11.97 -7.36
C TYR A 295 14.51 11.11 -8.51
N SER A 296 14.30 11.55 -9.76
CA SER A 296 14.73 10.80 -10.95
C SER A 296 16.25 10.74 -11.08
N LEU A 297 16.96 11.83 -10.79
CA LEU A 297 18.43 11.85 -10.74
C LEU A 297 18.96 10.95 -9.62
N GLY A 298 18.31 10.97 -8.45
CA GLY A 298 18.65 10.08 -7.34
C GLY A 298 18.43 8.60 -7.68
N TRP A 299 17.38 8.28 -8.45
CA TRP A 299 17.09 6.92 -8.91
C TRP A 299 18.11 6.43 -9.95
N LEU A 300 18.51 7.26 -10.91
CA LEU A 300 19.51 6.90 -11.92
C LEU A 300 20.88 6.59 -11.30
N ARG A 301 21.26 7.29 -10.22
CA ARG A 301 22.52 7.03 -9.48
C ARG A 301 22.56 5.69 -8.75
N ARG A 302 21.44 5.00 -8.56
CA ARG A 302 21.37 3.68 -7.89
C ARG A 302 21.72 2.52 -8.83
N HIS A 303 21.62 2.73 -10.13
CA HIS A 303 21.80 1.70 -11.15
C HIS A 303 23.13 1.79 -11.92
N ASN A 304 24.04 2.66 -11.46
CA ASN A 304 25.45 2.70 -11.84
C ASN A 304 26.29 2.42 -10.59
#